data_AF-A0AAV2QWS9-F1
#
_entry.id   AF-A0AAV2QWS9-F1
#
_cell.length_a   1.000
_cell.length_b   1.000
_cell.length_c   1.000
_cell.angle_alpha   90.00
_cell.angle_beta   90.00
_cell.angle_gamma   90.00
#
_symmetry.space_group_name_H-M   'P 1'
#
loop_
_entity.id
_entity.type
_entity.pdbx_description
1 polymer ?
#
loop_
_entity_poly.entity_id
_entity_poly.type
_entity_poly.pdbx_seq_one_letter_code
_entity_poly.pdbx_strand_id
1 'polypeptide(L)'
;MSAGLLQLEKTLQIAENGEEIEHSFEETSDETADDLEIIAAALESDLGTEEEEGSEELTDRERGERIIDVLIPPCEWQDQDGTTWIQRVSRAGPTRTAVIQLWEQLDLKTKERQARSRGICAIRRGLYKECYDELIRQVTLDCPERGLLLSSIKN
;
A
#
# COMPACT_ATOMS: atom_id res chain seq x y z
N MET A 1 19.50 -5.99 -5.44
CA MET A 1 18.46 -6.13 -4.42
C MET A 1 17.38 -7.05 -5.00
N SER A 2 17.11 -8.21 -4.38
CA SER A 2 16.05 -9.10 -4.87
C SER A 2 14.73 -8.35 -4.72
N ALA A 3 14.14 -7.89 -5.83
CA ALA A 3 12.80 -7.30 -5.83
C ALA A 3 11.86 -8.21 -5.02
N GLY A 4 11.18 -7.65 -4.02
CA GLY A 4 10.16 -8.37 -3.26
C GLY A 4 8.97 -8.75 -4.15
N LEU A 5 7.94 -9.38 -3.56
CA LEU A 5 6.71 -9.66 -4.31
C LEU A 5 5.78 -8.45 -4.43
N LEU A 6 5.89 -7.49 -3.50
CA LEU A 6 5.13 -6.24 -3.53
C LEU A 6 5.59 -5.34 -4.68
N GLN A 7 4.65 -4.87 -5.48
CA GLN A 7 4.92 -3.98 -6.59
C GLN A 7 5.13 -2.54 -6.08
N LEU A 8 6.32 -1.99 -6.31
CA LEU A 8 6.72 -0.66 -5.86
C LEU A 8 6.91 0.30 -7.04
N GLU A 9 6.72 1.58 -6.78
CA GLU A 9 7.05 2.65 -7.73
C GLU A 9 8.56 2.91 -7.76
N LYS A 10 8.95 3.79 -8.68
CA LYS A 10 10.33 4.29 -8.72
C LYS A 10 10.60 5.08 -7.44
N THR A 11 11.82 4.95 -6.95
CA THR A 11 12.31 5.71 -5.81
C THR A 11 12.40 7.19 -6.18
N LEU A 12 11.83 8.06 -5.35
CA LEU A 12 11.85 9.52 -5.52
C LEU A 12 12.78 10.14 -4.47
N GLN A 13 13.44 11.23 -4.85
CA GLN A 13 14.27 12.03 -3.94
C GLN A 13 13.44 13.16 -3.37
N ILE A 14 13.42 13.30 -2.04
CA ILE A 14 12.77 14.42 -1.36
C ILE A 14 13.76 15.59 -1.36
N ALA A 15 13.38 16.73 -1.95
CA ALA A 15 14.21 17.94 -1.92
C ALA A 15 14.17 18.56 -0.51
N GLU A 16 15.27 19.17 -0.05
CA GLU A 16 15.37 19.82 1.28
C GLU A 16 14.40 21.00 1.50
N ASN A 17 13.68 21.42 0.45
CA ASN A 17 12.58 22.37 0.54
C ASN A 17 11.29 21.57 0.28
N GLY A 18 10.44 21.40 1.28
CA GLY A 18 9.23 20.56 1.27
C GLY A 18 8.12 20.95 0.29
N GLU A 19 8.45 21.20 -0.98
CA GLU A 19 7.50 21.22 -2.08
C GLU A 19 7.58 19.86 -2.79
N GLU A 20 6.88 18.86 -2.24
CA GLU A 20 6.19 17.91 -3.09
C GLU A 20 4.89 18.56 -3.56
N ILE A 21 4.54 18.33 -4.83
CA ILE A 21 3.32 18.80 -5.50
C ILE A 21 2.12 18.68 -4.56
N GLU A 22 1.42 19.80 -4.38
CA GLU A 22 0.26 19.97 -3.50
C GLU A 22 -0.70 18.77 -3.51
N HIS A 23 -0.66 17.99 -2.44
CA HIS A 23 -1.87 17.75 -1.67
C HIS A 23 -1.47 18.03 -0.22
N SER A 24 -1.85 19.20 0.27
CA SER A 24 -1.56 19.67 1.62
C SER A 24 -1.96 18.60 2.64
N PHE A 25 -1.00 18.11 3.41
CA PHE A 25 -1.26 17.52 4.71
C PHE A 25 -0.16 18.00 5.65
N GLU A 26 -0.57 18.78 6.64
CA GLU A 26 0.30 19.31 7.69
C GLU A 26 0.84 18.13 8.52
N GLU A 27 2.12 18.19 8.88
CA GLU A 27 2.70 17.28 9.86
C GLU A 27 2.04 17.51 11.23
N THR A 28 1.31 16.52 11.75
CA THR A 28 1.15 16.36 13.19
C THR A 28 1.47 14.94 13.63
N SER A 29 2.49 14.85 14.49
CA SER A 29 2.81 13.69 15.28
C SER A 29 1.73 13.44 16.35
N ASP A 30 0.81 12.52 16.11
CA ASP A 30 0.32 11.57 17.11
C ASP A 30 -0.38 10.39 16.42
N GLU A 31 0.12 9.17 16.67
CA GLU A 31 -0.24 7.96 15.96
C GLU A 31 -1.72 7.56 16.20
N THR A 32 -2.40 7.11 15.12
CA THR A 32 -3.72 6.43 15.03
C THR A 32 -5.00 7.25 14.84
N ALA A 33 -5.06 8.52 15.26
CA ALA A 33 -6.30 9.30 15.09
C ALA A 33 -6.51 9.76 13.64
N ASP A 34 -5.45 10.28 13.01
CA ASP A 34 -5.51 10.87 11.68
C ASP A 34 -5.67 9.81 10.58
N ASP A 35 -5.06 8.63 10.75
CA ASP A 35 -5.22 7.50 9.82
C ASP A 35 -6.66 6.96 9.80
N LEU A 36 -7.31 6.92 10.98
CA LEU A 36 -8.71 6.53 11.10
C LEU A 36 -9.63 7.57 10.49
N GLU A 37 -9.28 8.85 10.55
CA GLU A 37 -9.99 9.93 9.88
C GLU A 37 -9.84 9.85 8.35
N ILE A 38 -8.64 9.56 7.83
CA ILE A 38 -8.42 9.32 6.39
C ILE A 38 -9.25 8.13 5.91
N ILE A 39 -9.26 7.03 6.67
CA ILE A 39 -10.07 5.85 6.35
C ILE A 39 -11.57 6.16 6.46
N ALA A 40 -12.00 6.87 7.50
CA ALA A 40 -13.40 7.26 7.70
C ALA A 40 -13.88 8.19 6.59
N ALA A 41 -13.12 9.23 6.25
CA ALA A 41 -13.42 10.14 5.14
C ALA A 41 -13.48 9.40 3.79
N ALA A 42 -12.65 8.37 3.60
CA ALA A 42 -12.69 7.50 2.43
C ALA A 42 -13.83 6.44 2.45
N LEU A 43 -14.56 6.30 3.55
CA LEU A 43 -15.70 5.38 3.71
C LEU A 43 -17.05 6.11 3.81
N GLU A 44 -17.06 7.35 4.31
CA GLU A 44 -18.28 8.14 4.57
C GLU A 44 -18.97 8.66 3.30
N SER A 45 -18.35 8.53 2.12
CA SER A 45 -18.96 8.90 0.84
C SER A 45 -20.23 8.09 0.49
N ASP A 46 -20.53 7.01 1.21
CA ASP A 46 -21.65 6.10 0.91
C ASP A 46 -22.89 6.30 1.83
N LEU A 47 -22.81 7.17 2.84
CA LEU A 47 -23.90 7.43 3.79
C LEU A 47 -24.51 8.81 3.56
N GLY A 48 -25.45 8.87 2.62
CA GLY A 48 -26.26 10.07 2.35
C GLY A 48 -26.84 10.67 3.63
N THR A 49 -26.25 11.78 4.06
CA THR A 49 -26.80 12.69 5.05
C THR A 49 -26.66 14.11 4.50
N GLU A 50 -27.72 14.88 4.70
CA GLU A 50 -28.06 16.10 3.98
C GLU A 50 -27.02 17.23 4.10
N GLU A 51 -26.75 17.84 2.93
CA GLU A 51 -26.31 19.24 2.70
C GLU A 51 -25.02 19.75 3.38
N GLU A 52 -23.86 19.57 2.71
CA GLU A 52 -22.83 20.62 2.60
C GLU A 52 -22.34 20.74 1.15
N GLU A 53 -22.14 21.99 0.71
CA GLU A 53 -21.86 22.38 -0.67
C GLU A 53 -20.48 21.91 -1.16
N GLY A 54 -20.45 21.04 -2.17
CA GLY A 54 -19.38 21.02 -3.17
C GLY A 54 -18.18 20.09 -2.96
N SER A 55 -18.25 19.05 -2.13
CA SER A 55 -17.23 17.99 -2.18
C SER A 55 -17.52 17.05 -3.34
N GLU A 56 -16.68 17.07 -4.39
CA GLU A 56 -16.72 16.04 -5.44
C GLU A 56 -16.54 14.66 -4.79
N GLU A 57 -17.52 13.77 -5.00
CA GLU A 57 -17.50 12.41 -4.45
C GLU A 57 -16.31 11.64 -5.05
N LEU A 58 -15.38 11.21 -4.19
CA LEU A 58 -14.19 10.47 -4.62
C LEU A 58 -14.60 9.12 -5.20
N THR A 59 -14.05 8.78 -6.37
CA THR A 59 -14.25 7.45 -6.93
C THR A 59 -13.59 6.38 -6.06
N ASP A 60 -14.11 5.14 -6.08
CA ASP A 60 -13.52 4.00 -5.34
C ASP A 60 -12.02 3.85 -5.64
N ARG A 61 -11.64 4.14 -6.89
CA ARG A 61 -10.26 4.08 -7.35
C ARG A 61 -9.37 5.11 -6.63
N GLU A 62 -9.83 6.35 -6.47
CA GLU A 62 -9.12 7.42 -5.78
C GLU A 62 -9.08 7.18 -4.27
N ARG A 63 -10.19 6.71 -3.68
CA ARG A 63 -10.23 6.30 -2.27
C ARG A 63 -9.21 5.19 -2.01
N GLY A 64 -9.12 4.20 -2.91
CA GLY A 64 -8.13 3.13 -2.85
C GLY A 64 -6.68 3.60 -2.92
N GLU A 65 -6.37 4.65 -3.70
CA GLU A 65 -5.02 5.23 -3.77
C GLU A 65 -4.61 5.98 -2.52
N ARG A 66 -5.57 6.53 -1.78
CA ARG A 66 -5.30 7.18 -0.48
C ARG A 66 -5.13 6.14 0.61
N ILE A 67 -6.04 5.17 0.66
CA ILE A 67 -6.04 4.10 1.67
C ILE A 67 -4.79 3.22 1.55
N ILE A 68 -4.26 2.98 0.35
CA ILE A 68 -3.11 2.09 0.21
C ILE A 68 -1.86 2.57 0.95
N ASP A 69 -1.62 3.89 0.99
CA ASP A 69 -0.48 4.47 1.70
C ASP A 69 -0.65 4.36 3.23
N VAL A 70 -1.89 4.26 3.73
CA VAL A 70 -2.17 3.94 5.14
C VAL A 70 -1.96 2.44 5.43
N LEU A 71 -2.46 1.57 4.53
CA LEU A 71 -2.37 0.12 4.72
C LEU A 71 -0.94 -0.43 4.55
N ILE A 72 -0.18 0.16 3.64
CA ILE A 72 1.20 -0.20 3.34
C ILE A 72 2.00 1.09 3.22
N PRO A 73 2.53 1.59 4.36
CA PRO A 73 3.25 2.84 4.40
C PRO A 73 4.44 2.89 3.44
N PRO A 74 4.74 4.06 2.86
CA PRO A 74 5.93 4.23 2.06
C PRO A 74 7.20 3.96 2.86
N CYS A 75 8.22 3.46 2.17
CA CYS A 75 9.54 3.26 2.77
C CYS A 75 10.35 4.53 2.56
N GLU A 76 10.84 5.12 3.64
CA GLU A 76 11.73 6.28 3.62
C GLU A 76 13.11 5.90 4.16
N TRP A 77 14.16 6.36 3.49
CA TRP A 77 15.52 6.17 3.96
C TRP A 77 16.42 7.33 3.55
N GLN A 78 17.45 7.59 4.34
CA GLN A 78 18.46 8.58 4.05
C GLN A 78 19.73 7.90 3.52
N ASP A 79 20.31 8.46 2.46
CA ASP A 79 21.61 8.01 1.95
C ASP A 79 22.77 8.63 2.73
N GLN A 80 23.98 8.14 2.48
CA GLN A 80 25.21 8.60 3.13
C GLN A 80 25.48 10.10 2.91
N ASP A 81 25.00 10.64 1.80
CA ASP A 81 25.13 12.05 1.41
C ASP A 81 24.05 12.96 2.03
N GLY A 82 23.21 12.43 2.94
CA GLY A 82 22.14 13.19 3.60
C GLY A 82 20.86 13.31 2.77
N THR A 83 20.84 12.76 1.55
CA THR A 83 19.67 12.77 0.67
C THR A 83 18.59 11.80 1.18
N THR A 84 17.37 12.30 1.37
CA THR A 84 16.21 11.47 1.73
C THR A 84 15.52 10.93 0.49
N TRP A 85 15.21 9.64 0.50
CA TRP A 85 14.51 8.93 -0.54
C TRP A 85 13.21 8.35 -0.02
N ILE A 86 12.20 8.32 -0.88
CA ILE A 86 10.92 7.67 -0.62
C ILE A 86 10.60 6.65 -1.71
N GLN A 87 10.04 5.52 -1.30
CA GLN A 87 9.50 4.52 -2.21
C GLN A 87 8.07 4.16 -1.82
N ARG A 88 7.13 4.46 -2.73
CA ARG A 88 5.71 4.16 -2.58
C ARG A 88 5.34 2.84 -3.23
N VAL A 89 4.19 2.32 -2.82
CA VAL A 89 3.54 1.16 -3.42
C VAL A 89 2.92 1.54 -4.77
N SER A 90 2.94 0.63 -5.74
CA SER A 90 2.44 0.91 -7.08
C SER A 90 0.94 1.16 -7.10
N ARG A 91 0.51 2.25 -7.74
CA ARG A 91 -0.90 2.55 -8.03
C ARG A 91 -1.46 1.81 -9.24
N ALA A 92 -0.70 0.93 -9.89
CA ALA A 92 -1.18 0.18 -11.04
C ALA A 92 -2.38 -0.71 -10.67
N GLY A 93 -3.50 -0.56 -11.39
CA GLY A 93 -4.72 -1.32 -11.12
C GLY A 93 -4.54 -2.84 -11.24
N PRO A 94 -5.43 -3.62 -10.60
CA PRO A 94 -5.36 -5.08 -10.63
C PRO A 94 -5.64 -5.59 -12.05
N THR A 95 -4.89 -6.62 -12.47
CA THR A 95 -5.16 -7.33 -13.73
C THR A 95 -5.00 -8.83 -13.54
N ARG A 96 -5.72 -9.63 -14.33
CA ARG A 96 -5.57 -11.10 -14.32
C ARG A 96 -4.12 -11.51 -14.54
N THR A 97 -3.42 -10.83 -15.45
CA THR A 97 -2.02 -11.10 -15.77
C THR A 97 -1.10 -10.81 -14.58
N ALA A 98 -1.34 -9.70 -13.86
CA ALA A 98 -0.56 -9.36 -12.66
C ALA A 98 -0.71 -10.43 -11.56
N VAL A 99 -1.92 -10.96 -11.34
CA VAL A 99 -2.15 -12.04 -10.38
C VAL A 99 -1.39 -13.32 -10.77
N ILE A 100 -1.40 -13.68 -12.06
CA ILE A 100 -0.65 -14.85 -12.55
C ILE A 100 0.85 -14.64 -12.33
N GLN A 101 1.38 -13.46 -12.67
CA GLN A 101 2.79 -13.12 -12.47
C GLN A 101 3.19 -13.15 -11.00
N LEU A 102 2.35 -12.65 -10.09
CA LEU A 102 2.57 -12.72 -8.64
C LEU A 102 2.71 -14.19 -8.17
N TRP A 103 1.81 -15.06 -8.64
CA TRP A 103 1.87 -16.48 -8.30
C TRP A 103 3.14 -17.16 -8.83
N GLU A 104 3.51 -16.88 -10.08
CA GLU A 104 4.74 -17.40 -10.70
C GLU A 104 6.00 -16.93 -9.94
N GLN A 105 6.04 -15.66 -9.57
CA GLN A 105 7.15 -15.10 -8.79
C GLN A 105 7.23 -15.70 -7.38
N LEU A 106 6.08 -15.94 -6.73
CA LEU A 106 6.05 -16.59 -5.42
C LEU A 106 6.59 -18.02 -5.49
N ASP A 107 6.17 -18.81 -6.48
CA ASP A 107 6.65 -20.18 -6.68
C ASP A 107 8.16 -20.19 -6.99
N LEU A 108 8.61 -19.30 -7.87
CA LEU A 108 10.03 -19.13 -8.19
C LEU A 108 10.85 -18.81 -6.92
N LYS A 109 10.46 -17.78 -6.16
CA LYS A 109 11.17 -17.38 -4.94
C LYS A 109 11.15 -18.46 -3.86
N THR A 110 10.05 -19.21 -3.75
CA THR A 110 9.94 -20.34 -2.81
C THR A 110 10.99 -21.40 -3.13
N LYS A 111 11.22 -21.68 -4.42
CA LYS A 111 12.26 -22.62 -4.89
C LYS A 111 13.66 -22.04 -4.72
N GLU A 112 13.90 -20.81 -5.16
CA GLU A 112 15.21 -20.13 -5.08
C GLU A 112 15.71 -20.01 -3.64
N ARG A 113 14.82 -19.63 -2.71
CA ARG A 113 15.15 -19.51 -1.28
C ARG A 113 15.03 -20.85 -0.53
N GLN A 114 14.83 -21.96 -1.24
CA GLN A 114 14.74 -23.32 -0.69
C GLN A 114 13.77 -23.44 0.49
N ALA A 115 12.62 -22.79 0.40
CA ALA A 115 11.64 -22.81 1.48
C ALA A 115 11.09 -24.23 1.67
N ARG A 116 10.93 -24.66 2.93
CA ARG A 116 10.43 -26.02 3.22
C ARG A 116 8.96 -26.14 2.82
N SER A 117 8.62 -27.21 2.12
CA SER A 117 7.24 -27.50 1.71
C SER A 117 6.34 -27.93 2.88
N ARG A 118 6.92 -28.44 3.97
CA ARG A 118 6.23 -28.93 5.16
C ARG A 118 6.81 -28.35 6.44
N GLY A 119 5.99 -28.33 7.49
CA GLY A 119 6.34 -27.78 8.79
C GLY A 119 6.50 -26.24 8.78
N ILE A 120 6.96 -25.72 9.91
CA ILE A 120 7.20 -24.28 10.08
C ILE A 120 8.45 -23.87 9.29
N CYS A 121 8.31 -22.83 8.47
CA CYS A 121 9.39 -22.29 7.65
C CYS A 121 9.32 -20.75 7.64
N ALA A 122 10.35 -20.10 8.19
CA ALA A 122 10.43 -18.64 8.24
C ALA A 122 10.51 -18.00 6.85
N ILE A 123 11.22 -18.65 5.91
CA ILE A 123 11.35 -18.18 4.52
C ILE A 123 9.97 -18.18 3.84
N ARG A 124 9.23 -19.29 3.93
CA ARG A 124 7.88 -19.38 3.36
C ARG A 124 6.93 -18.37 4.00
N ARG A 125 7.01 -18.19 5.33
CA ARG A 125 6.22 -17.19 6.04
C ARG A 125 6.52 -15.78 5.54
N GLY A 126 7.80 -15.43 5.35
CA GLY A 126 8.21 -14.13 4.80
C GLY A 126 7.67 -13.91 3.38
N LEU A 127 7.84 -14.90 2.50
CA LEU A 127 7.32 -14.83 1.12
C LEU A 127 5.78 -14.71 1.08
N TYR A 128 5.06 -15.41 1.97
CA TYR A 128 3.61 -15.28 2.05
C TYR A 128 3.19 -13.93 2.60
N LYS A 129 3.95 -13.34 3.53
CA LYS A 129 3.72 -11.97 3.98
C LYS A 129 3.88 -10.97 2.82
N GLU A 130 4.99 -11.05 2.08
CA GLU A 130 5.22 -10.20 0.90
C GLU A 130 4.11 -10.37 -0.16
N CYS A 131 3.68 -11.61 -0.41
CA CYS A 131 2.58 -11.90 -1.34
C CYS A 131 1.24 -11.33 -0.83
N TYR A 132 0.97 -11.43 0.46
CA TYR A 132 -0.25 -10.93 1.07
C TYR A 132 -0.33 -9.40 1.00
N ASP A 133 0.81 -8.72 1.17
CA ASP A 133 0.91 -7.27 0.98
C ASP A 133 0.55 -6.87 -0.45
N GLU A 134 1.02 -7.61 -1.46
CA GLU A 134 0.64 -7.38 -2.85
C GLU A 134 -0.85 -7.66 -3.13
N LEU A 135 -1.44 -8.66 -2.46
CA LEU A 135 -2.88 -8.91 -2.54
C LEU A 135 -3.69 -7.78 -1.91
N ILE A 136 -3.27 -7.25 -0.75
CA ILE A 136 -3.89 -6.08 -0.13
C ILE A 136 -3.83 -4.90 -1.10
N ARG A 137 -2.67 -4.65 -1.74
CA ARG A 137 -2.53 -3.62 -2.76
C ARG A 137 -3.52 -3.78 -3.91
N GLN A 138 -3.53 -4.94 -4.57
CA GLN A 138 -4.41 -5.17 -5.71
C GLN A 138 -5.89 -5.07 -5.34
N VAL A 139 -6.27 -5.59 -4.17
CA VAL A 139 -7.66 -5.59 -3.72
C VAL A 139 -8.11 -4.20 -3.29
N THR A 140 -7.26 -3.43 -2.61
CA THR A 140 -7.58 -2.06 -2.19
C THR A 140 -7.81 -1.14 -3.39
N LEU A 141 -7.02 -1.32 -4.46
CA LEU A 141 -7.19 -0.56 -5.71
C LEU A 141 -8.40 -1.01 -6.54
N ASP A 142 -8.97 -2.20 -6.27
CA ASP A 142 -10.21 -2.70 -6.87
C ASP A 142 -11.45 -2.26 -6.09
N CYS A 143 -11.40 -2.43 -4.77
CA CYS A 143 -12.47 -2.19 -3.81
C CYS A 143 -11.82 -1.89 -2.45
N PRO A 144 -11.73 -0.61 -2.06
CA PRO A 144 -11.00 -0.18 -0.87
C PRO A 144 -11.46 -0.85 0.42
N GLU A 145 -12.78 -1.04 0.57
CA GLU A 145 -13.42 -1.64 1.75
C GLU A 145 -12.96 -3.09 1.94
N ARG A 146 -12.83 -3.83 0.84
CA ARG A 146 -12.30 -5.20 0.86
C ARG A 146 -10.81 -5.21 1.19
N GLY A 147 -10.08 -4.19 0.77
CA GLY A 147 -8.67 -3.97 1.12
C GLY A 147 -8.48 -3.77 2.63
N LEU A 148 -9.28 -2.88 3.22
CA LEU A 148 -9.31 -2.63 4.67
C LEU A 148 -9.64 -3.91 5.45
N LEU A 149 -10.65 -4.65 5.01
CA LEU A 149 -11.02 -5.93 5.63
C LEU A 149 -9.88 -6.94 5.57
N LEU A 150 -9.20 -7.09 4.42
CA LEU A 150 -8.04 -7.96 4.30
C LEU A 150 -6.88 -7.53 5.21
N SER A 151 -6.63 -6.23 5.34
CA SER A 151 -5.60 -5.72 6.26
C SER A 151 -5.90 -6.08 7.72
N SER A 152 -7.17 -6.01 8.13
CA SER A 152 -7.58 -6.31 9.52
C SER A 152 -7.27 -7.74 9.97
N ILE A 153 -7.21 -8.70 9.04
CA ILE A 153 -6.95 -10.12 9.32
C ILE A 153 -5.48 -10.53 9.09
N LYS A 154 -4.62 -9.59 8.68
CA LYS A 154 -3.19 -9.83 8.41
C LYS A 154 -2.38 -10.18 9.66
N ASN A 155 -2.86 -9.77 10.84
CA ASN A 155 -2.17 -9.87 12.13
C ASN A 155 -2.12 -11.30 12.69
#